data_AF-A0A645CJD5-F1
#
_entry.id   AF-A0A645CJD5-F1
#
_cell.length_a   1.000
_cell.length_b   1.000
_cell.length_c   1.000
_cell.angle_alpha   90.00
_cell.angle_beta   90.00
_cell.angle_gamma   90.00
#
_symmetry.space_group_name_H-M   'P 1'
#
loop_
_entity.id
_entity.type
_entity.pdbx_description
1 polymer ?
#
loop_
_entity_poly.entity_id
_entity_poly.type
_entity_poly.pdbx_seq_one_letter_code
_entity_poly.pdbx_strand_id
1 'polypeptide(L)'
;MPDLVYVYLAWQPASPLWLTTALVAVEQFGYGLGFTAFMLVMVAAAATSGRFKTTHFAIMTGLSILGLILAGAISGYVQKQLGYLTFFWYVTVCTLPSFIVAGWVRKLFPAAFGRAAAPSPVADE
;
A
#
# COMPACT_ATOMS: atom_id res chain seq x y z
N MET A 1 -3.87 7.78 2.64
CA MET A 1 -3.90 9.26 2.57
C MET A 1 -3.43 9.59 1.17
N PRO A 2 -4.14 10.41 0.38
CA PRO A 2 -3.58 10.88 -0.87
C PRO A 2 -2.35 11.74 -0.52
N ASP A 3 -1.29 11.68 -1.32
CA ASP A 3 0.04 12.31 -1.14
C ASP A 3 0.04 13.85 -1.02
N LEU A 4 -1.09 14.44 -0.63
CA LEU A 4 -1.38 15.85 -0.43
C LEU A 4 -0.41 16.54 0.53
N VAL A 5 0.14 15.81 1.51
CA VAL A 5 1.21 16.33 2.37
C VAL A 5 2.42 16.76 1.54
N TYR A 6 2.78 15.99 0.51
CA TYR A 6 3.89 16.32 -0.36
C TYR A 6 3.54 17.44 -1.35
N VAL A 7 2.28 17.54 -1.79
CA VAL A 7 1.80 18.70 -2.57
C VAL A 7 1.93 19.99 -1.76
N TYR A 8 1.52 19.96 -0.48
CA TYR A 8 1.64 21.10 0.42
C TYR A 8 3.09 21.52 0.65
N LEU A 9 3.97 20.54 0.92
CA LEU A 9 5.41 20.79 1.08
C LEU A 9 6.07 21.29 -0.21
N ALA A 10 5.62 20.83 -1.39
CA ALA A 10 6.10 21.31 -2.69
C ALA A 10 5.66 22.76 -2.97
N TRP A 11 4.52 23.20 -2.46
CA TRP A 11 4.06 24.59 -2.55
C TRP A 11 4.82 25.52 -1.60
N GLN A 12 5.28 24.99 -0.46
CA GLN A 12 5.99 25.77 0.56
C GLN A 12 7.33 25.14 0.96
N PRO A 13 8.35 25.20 0.07
CA PRO A 13 9.63 24.53 0.27
C PRO A 13 10.42 25.02 1.49
N ALA A 14 10.17 26.26 1.93
CA ALA A 14 10.85 26.89 3.08
C ALA A 14 10.18 26.58 4.44
N SER A 15 9.38 25.50 4.51
CA SER A 15 8.73 25.09 5.76
C SER A 15 9.75 24.67 6.82
N PRO A 16 9.52 24.99 8.11
CA PRO A 16 10.44 24.64 9.17
C PRO A 16 10.55 23.11 9.33
N LEU A 17 11.75 22.62 9.63
CA LEU A 17 12.07 21.18 9.66
C LEU A 17 11.11 20.36 10.52
N TRP A 18 10.68 20.88 11.67
CA TRP A 18 9.76 20.20 12.58
C TRP A 18 8.38 19.95 11.96
N LEU A 19 7.89 20.86 11.11
CA LEU A 19 6.60 20.72 10.44
C LEU A 19 6.70 19.68 9.33
N THR A 20 7.76 19.72 8.54
CA THR A 20 8.03 18.74 7.49
C THR A 20 8.16 17.33 8.07
N THR A 21 8.90 17.14 9.16
CA THR A 21 9.05 15.83 9.81
C THR A 21 7.75 15.33 10.41
N ALA A 22 6.96 16.20 11.06
CA ALA A 22 5.65 15.82 11.61
C ALA A 22 4.69 15.36 10.50
N LEU A 23 4.62 16.11 9.39
CA LEU A 23 3.78 15.76 8.26
C LEU A 23 4.21 14.46 7.57
N VAL A 24 5.52 14.28 7.35
CA VAL A 24 6.06 13.03 6.80
C VAL A 24 5.83 11.86 7.74
N ALA A 25 5.92 12.05 9.06
CA ALA A 25 5.65 11.00 10.04
C ALA A 25 4.20 10.50 9.97
N VAL A 26 3.24 11.42 9.81
CA VAL A 26 1.82 11.07 9.63
C VAL A 26 1.61 10.28 8.34
N GLU A 27 2.26 10.68 7.24
CA GLU A 27 2.21 9.94 5.98
C GLU A 27 2.83 8.55 6.10
N GLN A 28 4.01 8.43 6.70
CA GLN A 28 4.69 7.14 6.89
C GLN A 28 3.88 6.20 7.79
N PHE A 29 3.19 6.75 8.79
CA PHE A 29 2.25 5.99 9.59
C PHE A 29 1.09 5.44 8.75
N GLY A 30 0.50 6.27 7.89
CA GLY A 30 -0.54 5.86 6.95
C GLY A 30 -0.06 4.80 5.94
N TYR A 31 1.16 4.98 5.40
CA TYR A 31 1.81 4.03 4.51
C TYR A 31 2.01 2.67 5.19
N GLY A 32 2.49 2.65 6.43
CA GLY A 32 2.65 1.44 7.22
C GLY A 32 1.34 0.67 7.37
N LEU A 33 0.24 1.36 7.71
CA LEU A 33 -1.09 0.77 7.82
C LEU A 33 -1.59 0.20 6.49
N GLY A 34 -1.38 0.93 5.38
CA GLY A 34 -1.72 0.48 4.04
C GLY A 34 -0.91 -0.74 3.60
N PHE A 35 0.39 -0.76 3.91
CA PHE A 35 1.28 -1.88 3.61
C PHE A 35 0.90 -3.13 4.39
N THR A 36 0.55 -3.01 5.68
CA THR A 36 0.03 -4.14 6.46
C THR A 36 -1.28 -4.67 5.88
N ALA A 37 -2.22 -3.79 5.51
CA ALA A 37 -3.46 -4.20 4.87
C ALA A 37 -3.18 -4.95 3.54
N PHE A 38 -2.25 -4.44 2.73
CA PHE A 38 -1.80 -5.10 1.50
C PHE A 38 -1.18 -6.48 1.76
N MET A 39 -0.33 -6.61 2.79
CA MET A 39 0.25 -7.89 3.19
C MET A 39 -0.83 -8.91 3.58
N LEU A 40 -1.85 -8.48 4.32
CA LEU A 40 -2.99 -9.33 4.67
C LEU A 40 -3.78 -9.79 3.44
N VAL A 41 -3.93 -8.94 2.42
CA VAL A 41 -4.53 -9.33 1.12
C VAL A 41 -3.70 -10.43 0.46
N MET A 42 -2.38 -10.30 0.41
CA MET A 42 -1.51 -11.32 -0.19
C MET A 42 -1.59 -12.65 0.55
N VAL A 43 -1.61 -12.62 1.89
CA VAL A 43 -1.78 -13.81 2.72
C VAL A 43 -3.15 -14.45 2.48
N ALA A 44 -4.22 -13.65 2.38
CA ALA A 44 -5.57 -14.13 2.08
C ALA A 44 -5.66 -14.81 0.70
N ALA A 45 -5.09 -14.16 -0.31
CA ALA A 45 -5.03 -14.67 -1.66
C ALA A 45 -4.26 -15.99 -1.71
N ALA A 46 -3.07 -16.05 -1.10
CA ALA A 46 -2.25 -17.25 -1.02
C ALA A 46 -2.94 -18.39 -0.24
N ALA A 47 -3.71 -18.08 0.80
CA ALA A 47 -4.47 -19.08 1.56
C ALA A 47 -5.55 -19.76 0.71
N THR A 48 -6.10 -19.04 -0.27
CA THR A 48 -7.15 -19.50 -1.19
C THR A 48 -6.58 -20.34 -2.36
N SER A 49 -5.29 -20.24 -2.66
CA SER A 49 -4.63 -20.88 -3.82
C SER A 49 -4.31 -22.39 -3.68
N GLY A 50 -4.93 -23.11 -2.75
CA GLY A 50 -4.83 -24.57 -2.67
C GLY A 50 -3.42 -25.10 -2.32
N ARG A 51 -2.88 -26.06 -3.09
CA ARG A 51 -1.68 -26.87 -2.74
C ARG A 51 -0.34 -26.11 -2.85
N PHE A 52 -0.29 -24.99 -3.57
CA PHE A 52 0.95 -24.26 -3.88
C PHE A 52 1.02 -22.86 -3.23
N LYS A 53 0.66 -22.75 -1.95
CA LYS A 53 0.54 -21.45 -1.23
C LYS A 53 1.85 -20.68 -1.17
N THR A 54 2.97 -21.35 -0.89
CA THR A 54 4.30 -20.72 -0.78
C THR A 54 4.78 -20.15 -2.12
N THR A 55 4.60 -20.89 -3.22
CA THR A 55 5.00 -20.44 -4.56
C THR A 55 4.17 -19.24 -5.02
N HIS A 56 2.84 -19.28 -4.83
CA HIS A 56 1.98 -18.15 -5.20
C HIS A 56 2.31 -16.90 -4.38
N PHE A 57 2.54 -17.05 -3.07
CA PHE A 57 2.94 -15.94 -2.22
C PHE A 57 4.29 -15.32 -2.64
N ALA A 58 5.28 -16.15 -2.97
CA ALA A 58 6.58 -15.68 -3.44
C ALA A 58 6.49 -14.94 -4.77
N ILE A 59 5.70 -15.45 -5.73
CA ILE A 59 5.46 -14.79 -7.03
C ILE A 59 4.75 -13.45 -6.84
N MET A 60 3.69 -13.40 -6.02
CA MET A 60 2.97 -12.16 -5.73
C MET A 60 3.89 -11.10 -5.08
N THR A 61 4.72 -11.53 -4.13
CA THR A 61 5.68 -10.64 -3.46
C THR A 61 6.73 -10.12 -4.45
N GLY A 62 7.31 -11.01 -5.27
CA GLY A 62 8.29 -10.64 -6.29
C GLY A 62 7.73 -9.66 -7.31
N LEU A 63 6.50 -9.88 -7.78
CA LEU A 63 5.82 -8.98 -8.71
C LEU A 63 5.52 -7.61 -8.08
N SER A 64 5.16 -7.59 -6.80
CA SER A 64 4.87 -6.35 -6.05
C SER A 64 6.12 -5.48 -5.90
N ILE A 65 7.26 -6.08 -5.54
CA ILE A 65 8.55 -5.39 -5.43
C ILE A 65 9.01 -4.89 -6.80
N LEU A 66 8.85 -5.70 -7.84
CA LEU A 66 9.18 -5.31 -9.21
C LEU A 66 8.36 -4.10 -9.66
N GLY A 67 7.06 -4.06 -9.34
CA GLY A 67 6.21 -2.89 -9.58
C GLY A 67 6.72 -1.63 -8.89
N LEU A 68 7.15 -1.74 -7.63
CA LEU A 68 7.73 -0.62 -6.88
C LEU A 68 9.03 -0.10 -7.53
N ILE A 69 9.92 -0.99 -7.94
CA ILE A 69 11.19 -0.63 -8.59
C ILE A 69 10.92 0.07 -9.93
N LEU A 70 10.02 -0.47 -10.75
CA LEU A 70 9.68 0.11 -12.04
C LEU A 70 9.05 1.49 -11.89
N ALA A 71 8.08 1.64 -10.98
CA ALA A 71 7.46 2.93 -10.68
C ALA A 71 8.49 3.95 -10.18
N GLY A 72 9.41 3.53 -9.30
CA GLY A 72 10.51 4.36 -8.82
C GLY A 72 11.44 4.84 -9.93
N ALA A 73 11.84 3.95 -10.84
CA ALA A 73 12.70 4.29 -11.96
C ALA A 73 12.04 5.28 -12.94
N ILE A 74 10.76 5.08 -13.25
CA ILE A 74 9.99 5.97 -14.13
C ILE A 74 9.76 7.34 -13.46
N SER A 75 9.57 7.36 -12.14
CA SER A 75 9.26 8.60 -11.40
C SER A 75 10.31 9.70 -11.61
N GLY A 76 11.60 9.36 -11.62
CA GLY A 76 12.68 10.31 -11.82
C GLY A 76 12.73 10.91 -13.23
N TYR A 77 12.32 10.14 -14.24
CA TYR A 77 12.19 10.65 -15.62
C TYR A 77 10.99 11.60 -15.73
N VAL A 78 9.85 11.21 -15.16
CA VAL A 78 8.61 12.00 -15.18
C VAL A 78 8.77 13.31 -14.41
N GLN A 79 9.42 13.27 -13.24
CA GLN A 79 9.69 14.47 -12.43
C GLN A 79 10.52 15.51 -13.20
N LYS A 80 11.53 15.10 -13.97
CA LYS A 80 12.38 16.00 -14.77
C LYS A 80 11.60 16.74 -15.86
N GLN A 81 10.54 16.13 -16.39
CA GLN A 81 9.75 16.71 -17.48
C GLN A 81 8.62 17.63 -16.95
N LEU A 82 8.00 17.28 -15.81
CA LEU A 82 6.82 17.98 -15.28
C LEU A 82 7.14 19.08 -14.26
N GLY A 83 8.33 19.06 -13.65
CA GLY A 83 8.68 19.92 -12.52
C GLY A 83 8.11 19.44 -11.18
N TYR A 84 8.62 19.99 -10.08
CA TYR A 84 8.39 19.45 -8.73
C TYR A 84 6.92 19.48 -8.28
N LEU A 85 6.24 20.62 -8.43
CA LEU A 85 4.85 20.78 -7.96
C LEU A 85 3.85 19.95 -8.78
N THR A 86 3.97 19.98 -10.12
CA THR A 86 3.10 19.22 -11.03
C THR A 86 3.29 17.71 -10.86
N PHE A 87 4.51 17.27 -10.55
CA PHE A 87 4.82 15.86 -10.27
C PHE A 87 4.02 15.33 -9.08
N PHE A 88 3.95 16.05 -7.95
CA PHE A 88 3.17 15.58 -6.79
C PHE A 88 1.66 15.57 -7.04
N TRP A 89 1.14 16.53 -7.80
CA TRP A 89 -0.25 16.46 -8.27
C TRP A 89 -0.52 15.24 -9.13
N TYR A 90 0.40 14.93 -10.06
CA TYR A 90 0.32 13.73 -10.88
C TYR A 90 0.33 12.45 -10.03
N VAL A 91 1.25 12.33 -9.07
CA VAL A 91 1.31 11.19 -8.14
C VAL A 91 0.02 11.06 -7.34
N THR A 92 -0.52 12.17 -6.82
CA THR A 92 -1.79 12.20 -6.08
C THR A 92 -2.96 11.69 -6.93
N VAL A 93 -3.01 12.04 -8.22
CA VAL A 93 -4.04 11.52 -9.13
C VAL A 93 -3.82 10.02 -9.41
N CYS A 94 -2.56 9.60 -9.58
CA CYS A 94 -2.21 8.19 -9.78
C CYS A 94 -2.53 7.30 -8.56
N THR A 95 -2.69 7.85 -7.35
CA THR A 95 -3.10 7.06 -6.18
C THR A 95 -4.61 6.85 -6.08
N LEU A 96 -5.43 7.67 -6.75
CA LEU A 96 -6.89 7.47 -6.82
C LEU A 96 -7.33 6.08 -7.33
N PRO A 97 -6.81 5.55 -8.45
CA PRO A 97 -7.18 4.20 -8.90
C PRO A 97 -6.84 3.12 -7.87
N SER A 98 -5.78 3.30 -7.07
CA SER A 98 -5.42 2.36 -6.00
C SER A 98 -6.51 2.26 -4.93
N PHE A 99 -7.18 3.36 -4.60
CA PHE A 99 -8.33 3.34 -3.66
C PHE A 99 -9.54 2.63 -4.24
N ILE A 100 -9.80 2.76 -5.55
CA ILE A 100 -10.88 2.06 -6.23
C ILE A 100 -10.66 0.54 -6.14
N VAL A 101 -9.42 0.11 -6.43
CA VAL A 101 -9.04 -1.31 -6.33
C VAL A 101 -9.13 -1.79 -4.88
N ALA A 102 -8.69 -1.00 -3.90
CA ALA A 102 -8.83 -1.35 -2.48
C ALA A 102 -10.29 -1.58 -2.07
N GLY A 103 -11.22 -0.77 -2.58
CA GLY A 103 -12.66 -0.96 -2.37
C GLY A 103 -13.18 -2.28 -2.96
N TRP A 104 -12.65 -2.71 -4.10
CA TRP A 104 -13.02 -3.97 -4.75
C TRP A 104 -12.44 -5.19 -4.05
N VAL A 105 -11.21 -5.08 -3.55
CA VAL A 105 -10.53 -6.15 -2.80
C VAL A 105 -11.30 -6.56 -1.54
N ARG A 106 -12.12 -5.67 -0.96
CA ARG A 106 -13.04 -6.04 0.12
C ARG A 106 -13.95 -7.23 -0.23
N LYS A 107 -14.33 -7.40 -1.50
CA LYS A 107 -15.16 -8.52 -1.97
C LYS A 107 -14.38 -9.83 -2.06
N LEU A 108 -13.05 -9.78 -2.07
CA LEU A 108 -12.18 -10.96 -2.13
C LEU A 108 -12.03 -11.65 -0.77
N PHE A 109 -12.27 -10.94 0.34
CA PHE A 109 -12.12 -11.50 1.68
C PHE A 109 -13.35 -12.36 2.07
N PRO A 110 -13.17 -13.64 2.44
CA PRO A 110 -14.24 -14.41 3.05
C PRO A 110 -14.62 -13.81 4.41
N ALA A 111 -15.91 -13.87 4.77
CA ALA A 111 -16.44 -13.31 6.03
C ALA A 111 -15.80 -13.88 7.33
N ALA A 112 -14.97 -14.92 7.21
CA ALA A 112 -14.23 -15.54 8.29
C ALA A 112 -12.75 -15.09 8.38
N PHE A 113 -12.26 -14.27 7.44
CA PHE A 113 -10.86 -13.83 7.43
C PHE A 113 -10.58 -12.88 8.60
N GLY A 114 -9.64 -13.24 9.47
CA GLY A 114 -9.29 -12.47 10.67
C GLY A 114 -10.13 -12.79 11.92
N ARG A 115 -11.09 -13.73 11.86
CA ARG A 115 -11.70 -14.28 13.08
C ARG A 115 -10.70 -15.22 13.75
N ALA A 116 -10.52 -15.07 15.07
CA ALA A 116 -9.83 -16.08 15.86
C ALA A 116 -10.53 -17.43 15.63
N ALA A 117 -9.76 -18.49 15.37
CA ALA A 117 -10.30 -19.83 15.31
C ALA A 117 -11.09 -20.08 16.60
N ALA A 118 -12.38 -20.42 16.47
CA ALA A 118 -13.15 -20.84 17.63
C ALA A 118 -12.38 -22.00 18.30
N PRO A 119 -12.19 -22.00 19.62
CA PRO A 119 -11.49 -23.09 20.29
C PRO A 119 -12.20 -24.40 19.89
N SER A 120 -11.43 -25.33 19.32
CA SER A 120 -11.95 -26.67 19.02
C SER A 120 -12.48 -27.24 20.33
N PRO A 121 -13.68 -27.86 20.35
CA PRO A 121 -14.08 -28.62 21.52
C PRO A 121 -13.01 -29.69 21.70
N VAL A 122 -12.29 -29.61 22.81
CA VAL A 122 -11.43 -30.68 23.30
C VAL A 122 -12.34 -31.90 23.31
N ALA A 123 -12.02 -32.90 22.50
CA ALA A 123 -12.65 -34.19 22.58
C ALA A 123 -12.27 -34.75 23.95
N ASP A 124 -13.18 -34.62 24.91
CA ASP A 124 -13.24 -35.50 26.07
C ASP A 124 -13.56 -36.89 25.52
N GLU A 125 -12.54 -37.75 25.40
CA GLU A 125 -12.58 -39.21 25.65
C GLU A 125 -11.17 -39.83 25.53
#